data_AF-A0A0D0GW46-F1
#
_entry.id   AF-A0A0D0GW46-F1
#
_cell.length_a   1.000
_cell.length_b   1.000
_cell.length_c   1.000
_cell.angle_alpha   90.00
_cell.angle_beta   90.00
_cell.angle_gamma   90.00
#
_symmetry.space_group_name_H-M   'P 1'
#
loop_
_entity.id
_entity.type
_entity.pdbx_description
1 polymer ?
#
loop_
_entity_poly.entity_id
_entity_poly.type
_entity_poly.pdbx_seq_one_letter_code
_entity_poly.pdbx_strand_id
1 'polypeptide(L)'
;MWEIFYSSNFVHQFLLERYKRAGREDAEKKSYDNCYPFMYYLQHGKKFYDNAHEAPLSIKPVLLFYGNVQLLKACLLTIHADYPESSSVLAHGVSTRKRKKQNYDFFKDEVKIQKYGLFTYFSEKMFHVKHAYGEKFCMRELLEHVEELQPLFQLYFKHKAERDKHHIHEVVAHYLLLYNLSMICRYETEWWYDLLHSYSSDAYPFIVQFLKATERKIPSYLYHYLLHNEKDQD
;
A
#
# COMPACT_ATOMS: atom_id res chain seq x y z
N MET A 1 2.19 -11.71 -15.45
CA MET A 1 1.85 -10.29 -15.67
C MET A 1 3.10 -9.40 -15.61
N TRP A 2 3.99 -9.56 -14.63
CA TRP A 2 5.14 -8.66 -14.41
C TRP A 2 6.42 -9.01 -15.18
N GLU A 3 6.43 -10.14 -15.89
CA GLU A 3 7.64 -10.76 -16.46
C GLU A 3 8.23 -9.96 -17.64
N ILE A 4 7.43 -9.09 -18.28
CA ILE A 4 7.92 -8.16 -19.29
C ILE A 4 9.03 -7.24 -18.73
N PHE A 5 8.94 -6.91 -17.44
CA PHE A 5 9.91 -6.09 -16.73
C PHE A 5 11.13 -6.88 -16.23
N TYR A 6 11.30 -8.16 -16.62
CA TYR A 6 12.47 -8.95 -16.23
C TYR A 6 13.62 -8.87 -17.24
N SER A 7 13.37 -8.27 -18.42
CA SER A 7 14.42 -7.98 -19.39
C SER A 7 15.05 -6.63 -19.06
N SER A 8 16.34 -6.64 -18.70
CA SER A 8 17.11 -5.40 -18.45
C SER A 8 17.16 -4.50 -19.68
N ASN A 9 17.21 -5.07 -20.89
CA ASN A 9 17.14 -4.31 -22.13
C ASN A 9 15.79 -3.59 -22.27
N PHE A 10 14.69 -4.29 -21.99
CA PHE A 10 13.36 -3.68 -22.03
C PHE A 10 13.22 -2.59 -20.96
N VAL A 11 13.58 -2.89 -19.71
CA VAL A 11 13.47 -1.95 -18.57
C VAL A 11 14.32 -0.70 -18.82
N HIS A 12 15.54 -0.86 -19.34
CA HIS A 12 16.38 0.28 -19.68
C HIS A 12 15.67 1.22 -20.66
N GLN A 13 15.16 0.68 -21.78
CA GLN A 13 14.45 1.47 -22.78
C GLN A 13 13.17 2.07 -22.21
N PHE A 14 12.43 1.31 -21.42
CA PHE A 14 11.20 1.75 -20.76
C PHE A 14 11.43 2.95 -19.82
N LEU A 15 12.45 2.90 -18.97
CA LEU A 15 12.80 4.02 -18.09
C LEU A 15 13.38 5.20 -18.87
N LEU A 16 14.20 4.94 -19.89
CA LEU A 16 14.79 5.97 -20.75
C LEU A 16 13.70 6.81 -21.42
N GLU A 17 12.71 6.17 -22.02
CA GLU A 17 11.58 6.85 -22.66
C GLU A 17 10.81 7.72 -21.66
N ARG A 18 10.59 7.23 -20.43
CA ARG A 18 9.92 8.00 -19.39
C ARG A 18 10.73 9.22 -18.94
N TYR A 19 12.03 9.05 -18.71
CA TYR A 19 12.90 10.14 -18.28
C TYR A 19 13.09 11.20 -19.37
N LYS A 20 13.17 10.79 -20.65
CA LYS A 20 13.16 11.71 -21.80
C LYS A 20 11.86 12.51 -21.87
N ARG A 21 10.70 11.86 -21.72
CA ARG A 21 9.39 12.53 -21.70
C ARG A 21 9.25 13.50 -20.52
N ALA A 22 9.89 13.20 -19.40
CA ALA A 22 9.99 14.11 -18.25
C ALA A 22 10.99 15.26 -18.44
N GLY A 23 11.65 15.36 -19.61
CA GLY A 23 12.59 16.43 -19.93
C GLY A 23 13.94 16.34 -19.20
N ARG A 24 14.35 15.16 -18.74
CA ARG A 24 15.64 14.99 -18.05
C ARG A 24 16.82 14.97 -19.03
N GLU A 25 17.80 15.82 -18.77
CA GLU A 25 19.06 15.86 -19.53
C GLU A 25 19.92 14.61 -19.30
N ASP A 26 19.88 14.04 -18.09
CA ASP A 26 20.65 12.86 -17.68
C ASP A 26 19.88 11.54 -17.88
N ALA A 27 18.83 11.53 -18.72
CA ALA A 27 17.91 10.40 -18.89
C ALA A 27 18.61 9.07 -19.18
N GLU A 28 19.62 9.06 -20.06
CA GLU A 28 20.39 7.85 -20.42
C GLU A 28 21.16 7.25 -19.23
N LYS A 29 21.83 8.12 -18.47
CA LYS A 29 22.57 7.69 -17.27
C LYS A 29 21.60 7.15 -16.22
N LYS A 30 20.51 7.88 -15.98
CA LYS A 30 19.50 7.50 -14.98
C LYS A 30 18.74 6.24 -15.34
N SER A 31 18.43 6.00 -16.61
CA SER A 31 17.78 4.75 -17.03
C SER A 31 18.69 3.56 -16.79
N TYR A 32 19.99 3.71 -17.01
CA TYR A 32 20.97 2.68 -16.69
C TYR A 32 21.08 2.43 -15.19
N ASP A 33 21.29 3.49 -14.40
CA ASP A 33 21.44 3.42 -12.94
C ASP A 33 20.20 2.79 -12.26
N ASN A 34 19.00 3.16 -12.71
CA ASN A 34 17.75 2.70 -12.11
C ASN A 34 17.20 1.39 -12.69
N CYS A 35 17.82 0.84 -13.75
CA CYS A 35 17.33 -0.38 -14.41
C CYS A 35 17.23 -1.55 -13.42
N TYR A 36 18.33 -1.93 -12.78
CA TYR A 36 18.33 -3.04 -11.82
C TYR A 36 17.56 -2.72 -10.53
N PRO A 37 17.67 -1.54 -9.90
CA PRO A 37 16.82 -1.17 -8.77
C PRO A 37 15.32 -1.36 -9.05
N PHE A 38 14.84 -0.90 -10.20
CA PHE A 38 13.45 -1.10 -10.61
C PHE A 38 13.08 -2.58 -10.73
N MET A 39 13.89 -3.36 -11.44
CA MET A 39 13.67 -4.80 -11.61
C MET A 39 13.63 -5.53 -10.27
N TYR A 40 14.55 -5.20 -9.36
CA TYR A 40 14.66 -5.84 -8.06
C TYR A 40 13.49 -5.48 -7.15
N TYR A 41 12.99 -4.23 -7.18
CA TYR A 41 11.77 -3.87 -6.47
C TYR A 41 10.57 -4.67 -6.96
N LEU A 42 10.38 -4.81 -8.29
CA LEU A 42 9.29 -5.62 -8.83
C LEU A 42 9.41 -7.10 -8.46
N GLN A 43 10.59 -7.70 -8.65
CA GLN A 43 10.82 -9.10 -8.33
C GLN A 43 10.62 -9.38 -6.84
N HIS A 44 11.09 -8.48 -5.97
CA HIS A 44 10.93 -8.64 -4.53
C HIS A 44 9.47 -8.44 -4.11
N GLY A 45 8.78 -7.44 -4.66
CA GLY A 45 7.34 -7.25 -4.47
C GLY A 45 6.55 -8.49 -4.87
N LYS A 46 6.82 -9.04 -6.06
CA LYS A 46 6.19 -10.28 -6.53
C LYS A 46 6.45 -11.45 -5.56
N LYS A 47 7.69 -11.65 -5.13
CA LYS A 47 8.02 -12.70 -4.15
C LYS A 47 7.22 -12.55 -2.85
N PHE A 48 7.05 -11.33 -2.34
CA PHE A 48 6.22 -11.10 -1.16
C PHE A 48 4.76 -11.49 -1.40
N TYR A 49 4.17 -11.13 -2.54
CA TYR A 49 2.79 -11.50 -2.86
C TYR A 49 2.62 -13.01 -3.10
N ASP A 50 3.55 -13.65 -3.82
CA ASP A 50 3.54 -15.10 -4.04
C ASP A 50 3.60 -15.85 -2.71
N ASN A 51 4.49 -15.43 -1.79
CA ASN A 51 4.55 -16.03 -0.45
C ASN A 51 3.33 -15.66 0.41
N ALA A 52 2.79 -14.45 0.26
CA ALA A 52 1.58 -14.05 0.96
C ALA A 52 0.43 -14.97 0.58
N HIS A 53 0.28 -15.34 -0.69
CA HIS A 53 -0.81 -16.19 -1.18
C HIS A 53 -0.99 -17.46 -0.34
N GLU A 54 0.12 -18.18 -0.12
CA GLU A 54 0.19 -19.44 0.64
C GLU A 54 0.31 -19.23 2.17
N ALA A 55 0.54 -18.01 2.62
CA ALA A 55 0.83 -17.74 4.03
C ALA A 55 -0.44 -17.80 4.90
N PRO A 56 -0.30 -18.31 6.16
CA PRO A 56 -1.38 -18.22 7.14
C PRO A 56 -1.69 -16.75 7.48
N LEU A 57 -2.93 -16.50 7.93
CA LEU A 57 -3.38 -15.17 8.33
C LEU A 57 -2.45 -14.54 9.37
N SER A 58 -1.83 -15.34 10.24
CA SER A 58 -0.92 -14.85 11.29
C SER A 58 0.22 -13.96 10.78
N ILE A 59 0.71 -14.19 9.56
CA ILE A 59 1.83 -13.43 8.96
C ILE A 59 1.48 -12.72 7.65
N LYS A 60 0.37 -13.10 7.00
CA LYS A 60 -0.07 -12.56 5.70
C LYS A 60 -0.07 -11.02 5.63
N PRO A 61 -0.52 -10.25 6.65
CA PRO A 61 -0.48 -8.78 6.58
C PRO A 61 0.93 -8.20 6.42
N VAL A 62 1.94 -8.80 7.06
CA VAL A 62 3.34 -8.34 6.93
C VAL A 62 3.82 -8.52 5.49
N LEU A 63 3.57 -9.69 4.93
CA LEU A 63 4.00 -10.02 3.57
C LEU A 63 3.33 -9.11 2.55
N LEU A 64 2.01 -8.90 2.65
CA LEU A 64 1.27 -8.00 1.76
C LEU A 64 1.73 -6.55 1.92
N PHE A 65 1.99 -6.08 3.14
CA PHE A 65 2.48 -4.72 3.36
C PHE A 65 3.85 -4.49 2.73
N TYR A 66 4.83 -5.37 2.98
CA TYR A 66 6.15 -5.22 2.40
C TYR A 66 6.18 -5.48 0.89
N GLY A 67 5.31 -6.35 0.37
CA GLY A 67 5.08 -6.50 -1.06
C GLY A 67 4.60 -5.20 -1.70
N ASN A 68 3.56 -4.58 -1.13
CA ASN A 68 3.02 -3.29 -1.59
C ASN A 68 4.10 -2.19 -1.56
N VAL A 69 4.88 -2.11 -0.48
CA VAL A 69 6.01 -1.17 -0.36
C VAL A 69 7.01 -1.34 -1.51
N GLN A 70 7.37 -2.56 -1.91
CA GLN A 70 8.30 -2.76 -3.02
C GLN A 70 7.69 -2.37 -4.37
N LEU A 71 6.43 -2.72 -4.62
CA LEU A 71 5.75 -2.34 -5.87
C LEU A 71 5.60 -0.83 -6.02
N LEU A 72 5.27 -0.11 -4.94
CA LEU A 72 5.22 1.36 -4.93
C LEU A 72 6.59 1.98 -5.25
N LYS A 73 7.68 1.43 -4.71
CA LYS A 73 9.04 1.89 -5.03
C LYS A 73 9.39 1.71 -6.50
N ALA A 74 8.99 0.59 -7.11
CA ALA A 74 9.15 0.40 -8.54
C ALA A 74 8.37 1.45 -9.34
N CYS A 75 7.11 1.72 -8.98
CA CYS A 75 6.30 2.77 -9.62
C CYS A 75 6.95 4.15 -9.51
N LEU A 76 7.46 4.50 -8.33
CA LEU A 76 8.14 5.78 -8.08
C LEU A 76 9.35 5.98 -8.98
N LEU A 77 10.17 4.95 -9.20
CA LEU A 77 11.32 5.07 -10.11
C LEU A 77 10.90 5.43 -11.53
N THR A 78 9.70 5.07 -11.97
CA THR A 78 9.26 5.37 -13.34
C THR A 78 8.85 6.83 -13.58
N ILE A 79 8.50 7.56 -12.51
CA ILE A 79 8.10 8.97 -12.57
C ILE A 79 9.13 9.88 -11.89
N HIS A 80 10.05 9.32 -11.12
CA HIS A 80 11.00 10.06 -10.31
C HIS A 80 12.37 9.36 -10.24
N ALA A 81 13.24 9.66 -11.20
CA ALA A 81 14.54 9.00 -11.36
C ALA A 81 15.54 9.20 -10.20
N ASP A 82 15.30 10.18 -9.33
CA ASP A 82 16.13 10.43 -8.15
C ASP A 82 15.64 9.70 -6.89
N TYR A 83 14.56 8.93 -6.96
CA TYR A 83 14.08 8.18 -5.81
C TYR A 83 15.07 7.06 -5.39
N PRO A 84 15.41 6.93 -4.09
CA PRO A 84 15.08 7.81 -2.98
C PRO A 84 15.99 9.06 -2.96
N GLU A 85 15.39 10.26 -2.95
CA GLU A 85 16.16 11.52 -2.97
C GLU A 85 16.95 11.75 -1.68
N SER A 86 16.47 11.20 -0.56
CA SER A 86 17.14 11.26 0.73
C SER A 86 16.70 10.12 1.65
N SER A 87 17.36 9.98 2.80
CA SER A 87 16.97 9.00 3.82
C SER A 87 15.59 9.28 4.43
N SER A 88 15.04 10.50 4.29
CA SER A 88 13.74 10.86 4.88
C SER A 88 12.57 10.09 4.26
N VAL A 89 12.70 9.64 3.00
CA VAL A 89 11.66 8.89 2.28
C VAL A 89 11.80 7.37 2.43
N LEU A 90 12.79 6.90 3.20
CA LEU A 90 13.00 5.48 3.48
C LEU A 90 12.10 4.95 4.60
N ALA A 91 11.65 5.82 5.50
CA ALA A 91 10.67 5.48 6.53
C ALA A 91 9.29 5.20 5.90
N HIS A 92 8.38 4.55 6.64
CA HIS A 92 7.03 4.27 6.13
C HIS A 92 6.19 5.54 5.88
N GLY A 93 6.45 6.63 6.60
CA GLY A 93 5.67 7.88 6.47
C GLY A 93 4.37 7.90 7.25
N VAL A 94 4.14 6.88 8.07
CA VAL A 94 2.96 6.71 8.93
C VAL A 94 3.37 6.05 10.25
N SER A 95 2.52 6.19 11.26
CA SER A 95 2.70 5.56 12.57
C SER A 95 1.37 5.13 13.19
N THR A 96 1.38 4.04 13.93
CA THR A 96 0.32 3.67 14.87
C THR A 96 0.76 3.94 16.31
N ARG A 97 -0.19 3.89 17.25
CA ARG A 97 0.15 3.89 18.69
C ARG A 97 0.97 2.64 19.03
N LYS A 98 2.07 2.81 19.76
CA LYS A 98 3.01 1.74 20.14
C LYS A 98 2.42 0.66 21.06
N ARG A 99 1.41 1.02 21.87
CA ARG A 99 0.70 0.10 22.78
C ARG A 99 -0.79 0.37 22.66
N LYS A 100 -1.59 -0.67 22.42
CA LYS A 100 -3.05 -0.55 22.41
C LYS A 100 -3.62 -0.41 23.84
N LYS A 101 -4.82 0.16 23.93
CA LYS A 101 -5.54 0.33 25.20
C LYS A 101 -6.11 -1.00 25.69
N GLN A 102 -6.42 -1.11 26.98
CA GLN A 102 -6.98 -2.32 27.62
C GLN A 102 -8.29 -2.83 26.99
N ASN A 103 -9.05 -1.94 26.33
CA ASN A 103 -10.24 -2.28 25.54
C ASN A 103 -9.97 -1.93 24.07
N TYR A 104 -9.04 -2.63 23.45
CA TYR A 104 -8.68 -2.38 22.06
C TYR A 104 -9.84 -2.76 21.13
N ASP A 105 -10.21 -1.83 20.26
CA ASP A 105 -11.24 -1.99 19.24
C ASP A 105 -10.60 -1.60 17.91
N PHE A 106 -10.47 -2.59 17.02
CA PHE A 106 -9.82 -2.41 15.73
C PHE A 106 -10.51 -1.33 14.88
N PHE A 107 -11.84 -1.26 14.89
CA PHE A 107 -12.56 -0.28 14.08
C PHE A 107 -12.31 1.16 14.53
N LYS A 108 -11.91 1.36 15.79
CA LYS A 108 -11.56 2.67 16.36
C LYS A 108 -10.06 2.98 16.33
N ASP A 109 -9.23 2.07 15.81
CA ASP A 109 -7.79 2.29 15.74
C ASP A 109 -7.43 3.32 14.67
N GLU A 110 -6.29 3.98 14.85
CA GLU A 110 -5.87 5.11 14.01
C GLU A 110 -4.47 4.89 13.44
N VAL A 111 -4.27 5.31 12.19
CA VAL A 111 -2.95 5.55 11.60
C VAL A 111 -2.74 7.06 11.48
N LYS A 112 -1.60 7.54 11.96
CA LYS A 112 -1.19 8.95 11.92
C LYS A 112 -0.16 9.18 10.81
N ILE A 113 -0.37 10.20 9.98
CA ILE A 113 0.56 10.61 8.94
C ILE A 113 1.78 11.31 9.55
N GLN A 114 2.97 10.92 9.08
CA GLN A 114 4.25 11.52 9.50
C GLN A 114 4.72 12.58 8.51
N LYS A 115 5.67 13.43 8.94
CA LYS A 115 6.15 14.56 8.12
C LYS A 115 6.84 14.09 6.84
N TYR A 116 7.58 12.99 6.93
CA TYR A 116 8.35 12.42 5.83
C TYR A 116 8.21 10.90 5.83
N GLY A 117 8.36 10.31 4.65
CA GLY A 117 8.44 8.87 4.45
C GLY A 117 7.85 8.48 3.11
N LEU A 118 7.88 7.18 2.82
CA LEU A 118 7.35 6.61 1.60
C LEU A 118 5.89 7.00 1.38
N PHE A 119 5.04 6.93 2.42
CA PHE A 119 3.63 7.29 2.31
C PHE A 119 3.39 8.69 1.78
N THR A 120 3.97 9.71 2.43
CA THR A 120 3.78 11.10 2.00
C THR A 120 4.38 11.33 0.62
N TYR A 121 5.49 10.67 0.31
CA TYR A 121 6.15 10.78 -0.98
C TYR A 121 5.32 10.19 -2.12
N PHE A 122 4.85 8.94 -2.00
CA PHE A 122 4.08 8.31 -3.08
C PHE A 122 2.68 8.93 -3.22
N SER A 123 2.02 9.28 -2.12
CA SER A 123 0.68 9.87 -2.18
C SER A 123 0.71 11.19 -2.98
N GLU A 124 1.73 12.02 -2.73
CA GLU A 124 1.91 13.27 -3.46
C GLU A 124 2.40 13.05 -4.89
N LYS A 125 3.43 12.23 -5.12
CA LYS A 125 4.08 12.12 -6.43
C LYS A 125 3.30 11.27 -7.44
N MET A 126 2.65 10.21 -6.99
CA MET A 126 1.91 9.30 -7.87
C MET A 126 0.45 9.72 -8.04
N PHE A 127 -0.19 10.22 -6.99
CA PHE A 127 -1.63 10.46 -6.96
C PHE A 127 -2.00 11.94 -6.78
N HIS A 128 -1.02 12.82 -6.54
CA HIS A 128 -1.22 14.25 -6.27
C HIS A 128 -2.09 14.52 -5.03
N VAL A 129 -2.09 13.60 -4.07
CA VAL A 129 -2.80 13.73 -2.81
C VAL A 129 -1.82 14.16 -1.72
N LYS A 130 -2.01 15.38 -1.20
CA LYS A 130 -1.23 15.90 -0.08
C LYS A 130 -1.97 15.65 1.22
N HIS A 131 -1.26 15.16 2.21
CA HIS A 131 -1.77 14.91 3.55
C HIS A 131 -1.15 15.88 4.55
N ALA A 132 -1.94 16.32 5.53
CA ALA A 132 -1.42 17.19 6.58
C ALA A 132 -0.56 16.38 7.57
N TYR A 133 0.54 16.97 8.05
CA TYR A 133 1.32 16.33 9.11
C TYR A 133 0.45 16.11 10.35
N GLY A 134 0.41 14.87 10.83
CA GLY A 134 -0.37 14.49 11.98
C GLY A 134 -1.86 14.28 11.73
N GLU A 135 -2.32 14.38 10.49
CA GLU A 135 -3.59 13.84 10.04
C GLU A 135 -3.72 12.37 10.46
N LYS A 136 -4.95 11.96 10.77
CA LYS A 136 -5.24 10.61 11.23
C LYS A 136 -6.38 10.01 10.44
N PHE A 137 -6.26 8.72 10.16
CA PHE A 137 -7.30 7.91 9.52
C PHE A 137 -7.75 6.81 10.46
N CYS A 138 -9.06 6.68 10.63
CA CYS A 138 -9.69 5.63 11.42
C CYS A 138 -9.83 4.35 10.58
N MET A 139 -9.59 3.17 11.18
CA MET A 139 -9.68 1.90 10.43
C MET A 139 -11.06 1.66 9.85
N ARG A 140 -12.13 1.98 10.59
CA ARG A 140 -13.50 1.87 10.08
C ARG A 140 -13.71 2.68 8.81
N GLU A 141 -13.30 3.95 8.82
CA GLU A 141 -13.44 4.86 7.68
C GLU A 141 -12.64 4.33 6.48
N LEU A 142 -11.41 3.84 6.69
CA LEU A 142 -10.61 3.28 5.61
C LEU A 142 -11.24 2.01 5.01
N LEU A 143 -11.81 1.13 5.84
CA LEU A 143 -12.50 -0.07 5.37
C LEU A 143 -13.77 0.27 4.59
N GLU A 144 -14.48 1.35 4.94
CA GLU A 144 -15.65 1.83 4.21
C GLU A 144 -15.31 2.27 2.77
N HIS A 145 -14.04 2.53 2.45
CA HIS A 145 -13.60 2.84 1.09
C HIS A 145 -13.25 1.61 0.24
N VAL A 146 -13.25 0.41 0.83
CA VAL A 146 -12.99 -0.83 0.10
C VAL A 146 -14.32 -1.40 -0.38
N GLU A 147 -14.55 -1.39 -1.69
CA GLU A 147 -15.82 -1.81 -2.31
C GLU A 147 -16.24 -3.22 -1.89
N GLU A 148 -15.28 -4.15 -1.82
CA GLU A 148 -15.54 -5.54 -1.44
C GLU A 148 -16.08 -5.70 -0.01
N LEU A 149 -15.93 -4.69 0.85
CA LEU A 149 -16.42 -4.70 2.23
C LEU A 149 -17.82 -4.10 2.37
N GLN A 150 -18.38 -3.47 1.34
CA GLN A 150 -19.72 -2.87 1.41
C GLN A 150 -20.81 -3.86 1.86
N PRO A 151 -20.83 -5.13 1.38
CA PRO A 151 -21.80 -6.11 1.87
C PRO A 151 -21.69 -6.37 3.40
N LEU A 152 -20.46 -6.38 3.95
CA LEU A 152 -20.26 -6.52 5.39
C LEU A 152 -20.72 -5.28 6.15
N PHE A 153 -20.47 -4.08 5.62
CA PHE A 153 -20.96 -2.84 6.24
C PHE A 153 -22.48 -2.77 6.31
N GLN A 154 -23.15 -3.20 5.24
CA GLN A 154 -24.61 -3.29 5.21
C GLN A 154 -25.13 -4.29 6.25
N LEU A 155 -24.48 -5.45 6.39
CA LEU A 155 -24.89 -6.51 7.32
C LEU A 155 -24.67 -6.14 8.79
N TYR A 156 -23.47 -5.66 9.14
CA TYR A 156 -23.06 -5.43 10.53
C TYR A 156 -23.48 -4.07 11.08
N PHE A 157 -23.48 -3.03 10.23
CA PHE A 157 -23.73 -1.66 10.68
C PHE A 157 -25.05 -1.08 10.19
N LYS A 158 -25.85 -1.86 9.43
CA LYS A 158 -27.07 -1.38 8.74
C LYS A 158 -26.81 -0.11 7.95
N HIS A 159 -25.58 0.06 7.48
CA HIS A 159 -25.13 1.27 6.85
C HIS A 159 -25.70 1.31 5.43
N LYS A 160 -26.60 2.26 5.16
CA LYS A 160 -26.83 2.69 3.78
C LYS A 160 -25.63 3.55 3.42
N ALA A 161 -24.96 3.24 2.31
CA ALA A 161 -23.84 4.02 1.82
C ALA A 161 -24.26 5.49 1.67
N GLU A 162 -23.96 6.33 2.66
CA GLU A 162 -23.97 7.77 2.48
C GLU A 162 -22.75 8.08 1.62
N ARG A 163 -22.99 8.22 0.31
CA ARG A 163 -21.99 8.64 -0.69
C ARG A 163 -21.64 10.11 -0.48
N ASP A 164 -21.11 10.46 0.68
CA ASP A 164 -20.45 11.75 0.90
C ASP A 164 -19.56 11.64 2.13
N LYS A 165 -18.26 11.42 1.92
CA LYS A 165 -17.16 11.73 2.86
C LYS A 165 -15.82 11.50 2.15
N HIS A 166 -15.09 12.59 1.92
CA HIS A 166 -13.67 12.68 1.50
C HIS A 166 -13.14 11.53 0.62
N HIS A 167 -13.05 11.77 -0.69
CA HIS A 167 -12.47 10.85 -1.65
C HIS A 167 -11.00 10.54 -1.27
N ILE A 168 -10.75 9.38 -0.67
CA ILE A 168 -9.40 8.84 -0.45
C ILE A 168 -9.09 7.90 -1.61
N HIS A 169 -7.93 8.12 -2.23
CA HIS A 169 -7.47 7.25 -3.30
C HIS A 169 -7.31 5.81 -2.78
N GLU A 170 -7.80 4.82 -3.52
CA GLU A 170 -7.92 3.45 -3.00
C GLU A 170 -6.56 2.84 -2.60
N VAL A 171 -5.50 3.06 -3.40
CA VAL A 171 -4.13 2.63 -3.05
C VAL A 171 -3.64 3.22 -1.72
N VAL A 172 -4.04 4.45 -1.40
CA VAL A 172 -3.71 5.13 -0.13
C VAL A 172 -4.44 4.42 1.02
N ALA A 173 -5.73 4.12 0.88
CA ALA A 173 -6.50 3.40 1.89
C ALA A 173 -5.91 2.02 2.18
N HIS A 174 -5.60 1.26 1.13
CA HIS A 174 -4.98 -0.06 1.24
C HIS A 174 -3.60 -0.01 1.90
N TYR A 175 -2.77 0.99 1.59
CA TYR A 175 -1.47 1.17 2.24
C TYR A 175 -1.63 1.40 3.75
N LEU A 176 -2.55 2.28 4.15
CA LEU A 176 -2.79 2.62 5.56
C LEU A 176 -3.32 1.42 6.34
N LEU A 177 -4.28 0.68 5.78
CA LEU A 177 -4.82 -0.54 6.37
C LEU A 177 -3.76 -1.64 6.51
N LEU A 178 -2.98 -1.90 5.45
CA LEU A 178 -1.89 -2.87 5.49
C LEU A 178 -0.80 -2.47 6.48
N TYR A 179 -0.43 -1.19 6.55
CA TYR A 179 0.52 -0.71 7.55
C TYR A 179 0.01 -1.01 8.96
N ASN A 180 -1.24 -0.66 9.27
CA ASN A 180 -1.84 -0.90 10.57
C ASN A 180 -1.84 -2.40 10.94
N LEU A 181 -2.37 -3.25 10.06
CA LEU A 181 -2.42 -4.69 10.28
C LEU A 181 -1.03 -5.32 10.41
N SER A 182 -0.05 -4.84 9.63
CA SER A 182 1.35 -5.28 9.75
C SER A 182 1.96 -4.92 11.11
N MET A 183 1.52 -3.84 11.74
CA MET A 183 1.96 -3.46 13.08
C MET A 183 1.28 -4.33 14.14
N ILE A 184 -0.03 -4.56 14.01
CA ILE A 184 -0.80 -5.41 14.94
C ILE A 184 -0.23 -6.82 14.97
N CYS A 185 -0.10 -7.48 13.81
CA CYS A 185 0.37 -8.87 13.77
C CYS A 185 1.81 -9.06 14.29
N ARG A 186 2.64 -8.01 14.30
CA ARG A 186 4.02 -8.06 14.80
C ARG A 186 4.17 -7.68 16.27
N TYR A 187 3.36 -6.73 16.75
CA TYR A 187 3.58 -6.09 18.04
C TYR A 187 2.43 -6.26 19.03
N GLU A 188 1.25 -6.65 18.57
CA GLU A 188 0.06 -6.89 19.40
C GLU A 188 -0.36 -8.35 19.27
N THR A 189 0.57 -9.26 19.54
CA THR A 189 0.45 -10.70 19.27
C THR A 189 -0.70 -11.36 20.03
N GLU A 190 -0.94 -10.97 21.30
CA GLU A 190 -2.06 -11.51 22.09
C GLU A 190 -3.39 -11.22 21.41
N TRP A 191 -3.69 -9.95 21.14
CA TRP A 191 -4.93 -9.58 20.45
C TRP A 191 -5.05 -10.20 19.07
N TRP A 192 -3.96 -10.25 18.30
CA TRP A 192 -3.95 -10.84 16.96
C TRP A 192 -4.27 -12.33 16.99
N TYR A 193 -3.67 -13.10 17.90
CA TYR A 193 -3.94 -14.52 18.01
C TYR A 193 -5.32 -14.79 18.64
N ASP A 194 -5.76 -13.99 19.60
CA ASP A 194 -7.12 -14.07 20.14
C ASP A 194 -8.17 -13.85 19.04
N LEU A 195 -7.97 -12.85 18.18
CA LEU A 195 -8.83 -12.62 17.02
C LEU A 195 -8.90 -13.86 16.11
N LEU A 196 -7.75 -14.49 15.84
CA LEU A 196 -7.66 -15.64 14.92
C LEU A 196 -8.20 -16.96 15.51
N HIS A 197 -8.20 -17.13 16.83
CA HIS A 197 -8.60 -18.38 17.49
C HIS A 197 -9.99 -18.32 18.13
N SER A 198 -10.33 -17.20 18.77
CA SER A 198 -11.58 -17.05 19.49
C SER A 198 -12.74 -16.60 18.60
N TYR A 199 -12.44 -15.99 17.45
CA TYR A 199 -13.43 -15.37 16.56
C TYR A 199 -14.38 -14.40 17.29
N SER A 200 -13.94 -13.83 18.42
CA SER A 200 -14.77 -13.06 19.34
C SER A 200 -15.03 -11.61 18.91
N SER A 201 -14.44 -11.18 17.79
CA SER A 201 -14.54 -9.80 17.30
C SER A 201 -15.09 -9.73 15.88
N ASP A 202 -16.05 -8.82 15.69
CA ASP A 202 -16.60 -8.46 14.37
C ASP A 202 -15.54 -7.94 13.40
N ALA A 203 -14.35 -7.56 13.88
CA ALA A 203 -13.23 -7.18 13.02
C ALA A 203 -12.72 -8.34 12.15
N TYR A 204 -12.88 -9.59 12.59
CA TYR A 204 -12.37 -10.77 11.89
C TYR A 204 -12.85 -10.87 10.42
N PRO A 205 -14.16 -10.87 10.12
CA PRO A 205 -14.64 -10.96 8.74
C PRO A 205 -14.16 -9.79 7.86
N PHE A 206 -14.07 -8.57 8.41
CA PHE A 206 -13.58 -7.40 7.69
C PHE A 206 -12.10 -7.54 7.33
N ILE A 207 -11.28 -7.95 8.29
CA ILE A 207 -9.83 -8.15 8.07
C ILE A 207 -9.59 -9.25 7.04
N VAL A 208 -10.29 -10.39 7.14
CA VAL A 208 -10.13 -11.50 6.20
C VAL A 208 -10.56 -11.09 4.78
N GLN A 209 -11.68 -10.41 4.62
CA GLN A 209 -12.12 -9.93 3.30
C GLN A 209 -11.18 -8.85 2.75
N PHE A 210 -10.71 -7.92 3.58
CA PHE A 210 -9.75 -6.90 3.18
C PHE A 210 -8.44 -7.53 2.67
N LEU A 211 -7.89 -8.51 3.40
CA LEU A 211 -6.66 -9.19 2.99
C LEU A 211 -6.82 -9.90 1.65
N LYS A 212 -8.00 -10.50 1.37
CA LYS A 212 -8.31 -11.10 0.06
C LYS A 212 -8.47 -10.06 -1.06
N ALA A 213 -9.07 -8.91 -0.75
CA ALA A 213 -9.23 -7.81 -1.71
C ALA A 213 -7.87 -7.21 -2.06
N THR A 214 -7.09 -6.82 -1.05
CA THR A 214 -5.79 -6.15 -1.25
C THR A 214 -4.73 -7.04 -1.88
N GLU A 215 -4.79 -8.36 -1.67
CA GLU A 215 -3.89 -9.32 -2.31
C GLU A 215 -4.05 -9.33 -3.84
N ARG A 216 -5.26 -9.07 -4.35
CA ARG A 216 -5.58 -9.03 -5.78
C ARG A 216 -5.52 -7.62 -6.36
N LYS A 217 -6.16 -6.65 -5.70
CA LYS A 217 -6.32 -5.28 -6.21
C LYS A 217 -5.01 -4.55 -6.35
N ILE A 218 -4.19 -4.52 -5.30
CA ILE A 218 -2.99 -3.67 -5.27
C ILE A 218 -1.96 -4.04 -6.35
N PRO A 219 -1.62 -5.33 -6.56
CA PRO A 219 -0.80 -5.69 -7.71
C PRO A 219 -1.42 -5.25 -9.03
N SER A 220 -2.73 -5.41 -9.22
CA SER A 220 -3.41 -5.01 -10.45
C SER A 220 -3.33 -3.50 -10.70
N TYR A 221 -3.65 -2.67 -9.71
CA TYR A 221 -3.60 -1.21 -9.80
C TYR A 221 -2.19 -0.71 -10.07
N LEU A 222 -1.20 -1.21 -9.34
CA LEU A 222 0.19 -0.79 -9.53
C LEU A 222 0.76 -1.29 -10.86
N TYR A 223 0.30 -2.44 -11.37
CA TYR A 223 0.66 -2.89 -12.72
C TYR A 223 0.06 -1.98 -13.79
N HIS A 224 -1.22 -1.61 -13.65
CA HIS A 224 -1.88 -0.68 -14.57
C HIS A 224 -1.20 0.68 -14.58
N TYR A 225 -0.90 1.23 -13.39
CA TYR A 225 -0.13 2.46 -13.22
C TYR A 225 1.21 2.39 -13.96
N LEU A 226 1.95 1.28 -13.82
CA LEU A 226 3.22 1.09 -14.53
C LEU A 226 3.06 1.07 -16.05
N LEU A 227 1.97 0.56 -16.61
CA LEU A 227 1.81 0.55 -18.06
C LEU A 227 1.41 1.91 -18.60
N HIS A 228 0.47 2.58 -17.94
CA HIS A 228 -0.22 3.72 -18.51
C HIS A 228 0.30 5.08 -17.99
N ASN A 229 0.94 5.14 -16.82
CA ASN A 229 1.20 6.40 -16.11
C ASN A 229 -0.06 7.25 -15.90
N GLU A 230 -1.23 6.63 -16.03
CA GLU A 230 -2.51 7.26 -15.81
C GLU A 230 -2.93 6.98 -14.37
N LYS A 231 -3.60 7.96 -13.76
CA LYS A 231 -4.36 7.71 -12.53
C LYS A 231 -5.38 6.64 -12.90
N ASP A 232 -5.45 5.55 -12.14
CA ASP A 232 -6.67 4.74 -12.15
C ASP A 232 -7.81 5.74 -11.93
N GLN A 233 -8.74 5.82 -12.88
CA GLN A 233 -9.89 6.71 -12.77
C GLN A 233 -10.72 6.24 -11.57
N ASP A 234 -10.97 7.19 -10.65
CA ASP A 234 -11.82 7.07 -9.47
C ASP A 234 -13.11 6.25 -9.70
#